data_AF-A0A8S9L4Q2-F1
#
_entry.id   AF-A0A8S9L4Q2-F1
#
_cell.length_a   1.000
_cell.length_b   1.000
_cell.length_c   1.000
_cell.angle_alpha   90.00
_cell.angle_beta   90.00
_cell.angle_gamma   90.00
#
_symmetry.space_group_name_H-M   'P 1'
#
loop_
_entity.id
_entity.type
_entity.pdbx_description
1 polymer ?
#
loop_
_entity_poly.entity_id
_entity_poly.type
_entity_poly.pdbx_seq_one_letter_code
_entity_poly.pdbx_strand_id
1 'polypeptide(L)'
;MYDGTGDPDGHIAQYKQRMLSVALPRESHEATMSISSFATLSDKCVEQFTSSRNLEKTSDSLYEILQHRAEPLRSYIARFNQEKVAIPECNFPTAVSAFKRCMHPDGDLYNELTKYQCKAMEDILSRAWTHVKWEEDVASPAKAHRKQDQKAMKPDRNDRYERPSQRSIRDSGNRNWGRYQN
;
A
#
# COMPACT_ATOMS: atom_id res chain seq x y z
N MET A 1 -37.90 31.31 29.67
CA MET A 1 -37.85 32.54 30.48
C MET A 1 -39.28 32.88 30.87
N TYR A 2 -39.50 33.38 32.09
CA TYR A 2 -40.84 33.77 32.55
C TYR A 2 -41.28 35.08 31.89
N ASP A 3 -42.50 35.14 31.37
CA ASP A 3 -43.04 36.28 30.61
C ASP A 3 -43.91 37.24 31.45
N GLY A 4 -43.99 37.00 32.77
CA GLY A 4 -44.69 37.89 33.70
C GLY A 4 -46.22 37.82 33.69
N THR A 5 -46.80 36.93 32.88
CA THR A 5 -48.27 36.82 32.74
C THR A 5 -48.88 35.60 33.44
N GLY A 6 -48.04 34.65 33.87
CA GLY A 6 -48.46 33.43 34.56
C GLY A 6 -48.60 33.56 36.09
N ASP A 7 -48.85 32.44 36.75
CA ASP A 7 -48.68 32.30 38.20
C ASP A 7 -47.18 32.16 38.53
N PRO A 8 -46.58 33.12 39.28
CA PRO A 8 -45.16 33.09 39.58
C PRO A 8 -44.76 31.91 40.47
N ASP A 9 -45.65 31.47 41.37
CA ASP A 9 -45.35 30.34 42.26
C ASP A 9 -45.34 29.01 41.49
N GLY A 10 -46.29 28.81 40.57
CA GLY A 10 -46.31 27.68 39.64
C GLY A 10 -45.09 27.64 38.71
N HIS A 11 -44.64 28.80 38.21
CA HIS A 11 -43.43 28.87 37.38
C HIS A 11 -42.16 28.51 38.18
N ILE A 12 -42.05 29.00 39.42
CA ILE A 12 -40.93 28.66 40.31
C ILE A 12 -40.96 27.17 40.68
N ALA A 13 -42.14 26.60 40.96
CA ALA A 13 -42.30 25.18 41.25
C ALA A 13 -41.88 24.31 40.06
N GLN A 14 -42.33 24.66 38.86
CA GLN A 14 -41.96 23.95 37.63
C GLN A 14 -40.45 24.06 37.33
N TYR A 15 -39.84 25.22 37.59
CA TYR A 15 -38.40 25.41 37.44
C TYR A 15 -37.61 24.56 38.45
N LYS A 16 -38.02 24.56 39.73
CA LYS A 16 -37.43 23.70 40.77
C LYS A 16 -37.58 22.21 40.44
N GLN A 17 -38.73 21.82 39.92
CA GLN A 17 -39.01 20.44 39.53
C GLN A 17 -38.15 20.01 38.32
N ARG A 18 -37.96 20.91 37.33
CA ARG A 18 -37.02 20.70 36.22
C ARG A 18 -35.57 20.63 36.68
N MET A 19 -35.16 21.45 37.66
CA MET A 19 -33.82 21.38 38.24
C MET A 19 -33.57 20.06 39.00
N LEU A 20 -34.56 19.59 39.76
CA LEU A 20 -34.46 18.32 40.49
C LEU A 20 -34.54 17.11 39.56
N SER A 21 -35.29 17.19 38.46
CA SER A 21 -35.42 16.12 37.45
C SER A 21 -34.27 16.08 36.46
N VAL A 22 -33.50 17.16 36.31
CA VAL A 22 -32.13 17.11 35.79
C VAL A 22 -31.26 16.50 36.89
N ALA A 23 -31.56 15.25 37.21
CA ALA A 23 -30.61 14.37 37.85
C ALA A 23 -29.37 14.42 36.97
N LEU A 24 -28.25 14.84 37.56
CA LEU A 24 -26.93 14.50 37.06
C LEU A 24 -26.99 13.08 36.52
N PRO A 25 -26.62 12.83 35.25
CA PRO A 25 -26.51 11.47 34.77
C PRO A 25 -25.71 10.68 35.80
N ARG A 26 -26.32 9.65 36.39
CA ARG A 26 -25.60 8.64 37.19
C ARG A 26 -24.73 7.76 36.29
N GLU A 27 -24.13 8.36 35.26
CA GLU A 27 -23.18 7.76 34.35
C GLU A 27 -21.79 8.41 34.47
N SER A 28 -21.57 9.26 35.48
CA SER A 28 -20.25 9.37 36.11
C SER A 28 -20.14 8.43 37.31
N HIS A 29 -20.74 7.25 37.20
CA HIS A 29 -20.14 6.03 37.74
C HIS A 29 -19.17 5.43 36.71
N GLU A 30 -18.53 6.26 35.88
CA GLU A 30 -17.17 5.94 35.46
C GLU A 30 -16.41 5.60 36.74
N ALA A 31 -16.02 4.33 36.82
CA ALA A 31 -15.38 3.74 37.97
C ALA A 31 -14.39 4.76 38.55
N THR A 32 -14.73 5.35 39.70
CA THR A 32 -13.69 5.79 40.61
C THR A 32 -12.92 4.52 40.90
N MET A 33 -11.84 4.31 40.13
CA MET A 33 -10.72 3.45 40.46
C MET A 33 -10.11 4.06 41.72
N SER A 34 -10.88 4.07 42.80
CA SER A 34 -10.44 4.45 44.12
C SER A 34 -9.58 3.30 44.55
N ILE A 35 -8.28 3.53 44.47
CA ILE A 35 -7.32 2.56 44.92
C ILE A 35 -7.33 2.64 46.45
N SER A 36 -7.95 1.63 47.08
CA SER A 36 -8.23 1.60 48.52
C SER A 36 -6.98 1.40 49.38
N SER A 37 -5.85 1.05 48.77
CA SER A 37 -4.58 0.85 49.47
C SER A 37 -3.38 0.98 48.52
N PHE A 38 -2.21 1.30 49.08
CA PHE A 38 -0.95 1.28 48.33
C PHE A 38 -0.66 -0.10 47.72
N ALA A 39 -1.02 -1.19 48.40
CA ALA A 39 -0.87 -2.55 47.87
C ALA A 39 -1.66 -2.74 46.58
N THR A 40 -2.94 -2.32 46.55
CA THR A 40 -3.78 -2.38 45.35
C THR A 40 -3.26 -1.50 44.21
N LEU A 41 -2.61 -0.37 44.52
CA LEU A 41 -1.95 0.48 43.52
C LEU A 41 -0.72 -0.23 42.94
N SER A 42 0.10 -0.80 43.82
CA SER A 42 1.31 -1.55 43.46
C SER A 42 0.96 -2.77 42.60
N ASP A 43 -0.05 -3.54 42.97
CA ASP A 43 -0.49 -4.73 42.22
C ASP A 43 -1.00 -4.35 40.83
N LYS A 44 -1.84 -3.31 40.73
CA LYS A 44 -2.29 -2.78 39.44
C LYS A 44 -1.14 -2.24 38.62
N CYS A 45 -0.14 -1.61 39.23
CA CYS A 45 1.04 -1.12 38.53
C CYS A 45 1.89 -2.28 37.98
N VAL A 46 2.08 -3.35 38.75
CA VAL A 46 2.78 -4.56 38.31
C VAL A 46 1.98 -5.29 37.22
N GLU A 47 0.67 -5.40 37.35
CA GLU A 47 -0.21 -5.99 36.33
C GLU A 47 -0.18 -5.19 35.02
N GLN A 48 -0.27 -3.86 35.11
CA GLN A 48 -0.13 -2.97 33.95
C GLN A 48 1.27 -3.08 33.35
N PHE A 49 2.32 -3.15 34.17
CA PHE A 49 3.70 -3.27 33.70
C PHE A 49 4.01 -4.64 33.07
N THR A 50 3.45 -5.72 33.60
CA THR A 50 3.61 -7.07 33.05
C THR A 50 2.80 -7.25 31.76
N SER A 51 1.61 -6.67 31.68
CA SER A 51 0.78 -6.69 30.45
C SER A 51 1.27 -5.72 29.37
N SER A 52 1.90 -4.59 29.76
CA SER A 52 2.46 -3.60 28.83
C SER A 52 3.86 -3.94 28.33
N ARG A 53 4.51 -4.97 28.87
CA ARG A 53 5.78 -5.45 28.35
C ARG A 53 5.53 -5.99 26.94
N ASN A 54 6.00 -5.27 25.94
CA ASN A 54 6.32 -5.88 24.65
C ASN A 54 7.34 -6.97 24.96
N LEU A 55 6.91 -8.24 24.93
CA LEU A 55 7.84 -9.36 25.03
C LEU A 55 8.91 -9.14 23.96
N GLU A 56 10.17 -9.05 24.38
CA GLU A 56 11.27 -8.91 23.45
C GLU A 56 11.17 -10.04 22.44
N LYS A 57 11.06 -9.66 21.17
CA LYS A 57 10.96 -10.64 20.10
C LYS A 57 12.29 -11.35 20.00
N THR A 58 12.25 -12.67 20.00
CA THR A 58 13.45 -13.50 19.83
C THR A 58 13.66 -13.79 18.35
N SER A 59 14.88 -14.21 18.01
CA SER A 59 15.19 -14.60 16.63
C SER A 59 14.36 -15.79 16.12
N ASP A 60 13.77 -16.58 17.01
CA ASP A 60 12.86 -17.67 16.67
C ASP A 60 11.55 -17.17 16.02
N SER A 61 11.10 -15.95 16.33
CA SER A 61 9.86 -15.40 15.74
C SER A 61 9.99 -15.19 14.23
N LEU A 62 11.21 -15.09 13.69
CA LEU A 62 11.44 -15.00 12.24
C LEU A 62 10.99 -16.26 11.50
N TYR A 63 10.98 -17.42 12.15
CA TYR A 63 10.52 -18.67 11.55
C TYR A 63 8.99 -18.77 11.43
N GLU A 64 8.26 -17.86 12.08
CA GLU A 64 6.81 -17.77 11.99
C GLU A 64 6.35 -16.96 10.77
N ILE A 65 7.25 -16.17 10.18
CA ILE A 65 6.97 -15.34 9.01
C ILE A 65 7.06 -16.19 7.75
N LEU A 66 6.03 -16.99 7.46
CA LEU A 66 5.93 -17.80 6.24
C LEU A 66 5.41 -16.98 5.06
N GLN A 67 6.06 -17.08 3.91
CA GLN A 67 5.52 -16.58 2.64
C GLN A 67 4.31 -17.43 2.24
N HIS A 68 3.17 -16.80 2.01
CA HIS A 68 1.94 -17.50 1.62
C HIS A 68 1.80 -17.63 0.09
N ARG A 69 1.10 -18.67 -0.40
CA ARG A 69 0.95 -18.99 -1.84
C ARG A 69 0.57 -17.83 -2.76
N ALA A 70 -0.30 -16.94 -2.29
CA ALA A 70 -0.77 -15.79 -3.05
C ALA A 70 -0.13 -14.46 -2.61
N GLU A 71 0.86 -14.50 -1.72
CA GLU A 71 1.54 -13.32 -1.21
C GLU A 71 2.68 -12.90 -2.14
N PRO A 72 2.63 -11.67 -2.70
CA PRO A 72 3.74 -11.13 -3.47
C PRO A 72 5.01 -11.06 -2.64
N LEU A 73 6.16 -11.30 -3.26
CA LEU A 73 7.45 -11.32 -2.58
C LEU A 73 7.71 -10.00 -1.81
N ARG A 74 7.26 -8.87 -2.34
CA ARG A 74 7.35 -7.56 -1.69
C ARG A 74 6.68 -7.51 -0.33
N SER A 75 5.47 -8.06 -0.21
CA SER A 75 4.71 -8.07 1.04
C SER A 75 5.38 -8.96 2.08
N TYR A 76 5.89 -10.11 1.65
CA TYR A 76 6.66 -11.00 2.50
C TYR A 76 7.92 -10.32 3.07
N ILE A 77 8.72 -9.69 2.21
CA ILE A 77 9.92 -8.95 2.63
C ILE A 77 9.57 -7.86 3.63
N ALA A 78 8.46 -7.14 3.43
CA ALA A 78 8.03 -6.09 4.35
C ALA A 78 7.71 -6.66 5.75
N ARG A 79 6.94 -7.75 5.83
CA ARG A 79 6.63 -8.43 7.10
C ARG A 79 7.89 -8.97 7.78
N PHE A 80 8.75 -9.64 7.01
CA PHE A 80 10.00 -10.18 7.52
C PHE A 80 10.91 -9.08 8.10
N ASN A 81 11.05 -7.96 7.38
CA ASN A 81 11.85 -6.84 7.85
C ASN A 81 11.25 -6.17 9.08
N GLN A 82 9.92 -6.05 9.15
CA GLN A 82 9.23 -5.54 10.34
C GLN A 82 9.49 -6.41 11.57
N GLU A 83 9.45 -7.73 11.42
CA GLU A 83 9.78 -8.68 12.48
C GLU A 83 11.25 -8.55 12.88
N LYS A 84 12.16 -8.50 11.90
CA LYS A 84 13.61 -8.38 12.10
C LYS A 84 14.00 -7.12 12.87
N VAL A 85 13.39 -5.97 12.59
CA VAL A 85 13.72 -4.71 13.30
C VAL A 85 13.20 -4.68 14.73
N ALA A 86 12.22 -5.53 15.07
CA ALA A 86 11.69 -5.66 16.43
C ALA A 86 12.55 -6.58 17.32
N ILE A 87 13.52 -7.31 16.76
CA ILE A 87 14.40 -8.23 17.48
C ILE A 87 15.71 -7.52 17.85
N PRO A 88 15.99 -7.27 19.15
CA PRO A 88 17.28 -6.75 19.58
C PRO A 88 18.41 -7.76 19.27
N GLU A 89 19.59 -7.26 18.87
CA GLU A 89 20.75 -8.10 18.53
C GLU A 89 20.44 -9.23 17.52
N CYS A 90 19.56 -8.97 16.55
CA CYS A 90 19.13 -9.96 15.57
C CYS A 90 20.32 -10.56 14.79
N ASN A 91 20.58 -11.85 15.03
CA ASN A 91 21.71 -12.56 14.46
C ASN A 91 21.56 -12.78 12.95
N PHE A 92 22.52 -12.27 12.17
CA PHE A 92 22.48 -12.32 10.71
C PHE A 92 22.31 -13.75 10.13
N PRO A 93 23.13 -14.75 10.49
CA PRO A 93 22.95 -16.13 10.03
C PRO A 93 21.56 -16.72 10.35
N THR A 94 21.00 -16.39 11.51
CA THR A 94 19.64 -16.82 11.89
C THR A 94 18.60 -16.17 10.98
N ALA A 95 18.69 -14.87 10.75
CA ALA A 95 17.78 -14.17 9.86
C ALA A 95 17.85 -14.68 8.42
N VAL A 96 19.04 -15.00 7.91
CA VAL A 96 19.24 -15.61 6.59
C VAL A 96 18.58 -16.98 6.52
N SER A 97 18.82 -17.82 7.53
CA SER A 97 18.26 -19.16 7.63
C SER A 97 16.73 -19.12 7.63
N ALA A 98 16.15 -18.26 8.49
CA ALA A 98 14.72 -18.06 8.58
C ALA A 98 14.13 -17.54 7.25
N PHE A 99 14.75 -16.51 6.64
CA PHE A 99 14.29 -15.94 5.38
C PHE A 99 14.21 -16.99 4.26
N LYS A 100 15.21 -17.87 4.15
CA LYS A 100 15.21 -18.95 3.15
C LYS A 100 14.22 -20.05 3.47
N ARG A 101 14.12 -20.49 4.73
CA ARG A 101 13.21 -21.58 5.13
C ARG A 101 11.75 -21.20 5.01
N CYS A 102 11.43 -19.94 5.23
CA CYS A 102 10.04 -19.46 5.27
C CYS A 102 9.55 -18.92 3.92
N MET A 103 10.45 -18.77 2.96
CA MET A 103 10.14 -18.48 1.56
C MET A 103 9.57 -19.70 0.85
N HIS A 104 8.82 -19.49 -0.24
CA HIS A 104 8.40 -20.61 -1.08
C HIS A 104 9.59 -21.34 -1.70
N PRO A 105 9.65 -22.68 -1.59
CA PRO A 105 10.78 -23.48 -2.08
C PRO A 105 10.84 -23.58 -3.61
N ASP A 106 9.70 -23.39 -4.30
CA ASP A 106 9.62 -23.52 -5.76
C ASP A 106 10.02 -22.23 -6.52
N GLY A 107 10.41 -21.17 -5.81
CA GLY A 107 10.77 -19.89 -6.40
C GLY A 107 12.21 -19.83 -6.94
N ASP A 108 12.40 -19.14 -8.07
CA ASP A 108 13.74 -18.90 -8.64
C ASP A 108 14.69 -18.21 -7.65
N LEU A 109 14.16 -17.29 -6.83
CA LEU A 109 14.93 -16.64 -5.77
C LEU A 109 15.43 -17.65 -4.72
N TYR A 110 14.62 -18.61 -4.31
CA TYR A 110 15.04 -19.65 -3.34
C TYR A 110 16.20 -20.47 -3.90
N ASN A 111 16.11 -20.86 -5.18
CA ASN A 111 17.17 -21.59 -5.88
C ASN A 111 18.46 -20.76 -6.00
N GLU A 112 18.35 -19.48 -6.37
CA GLU A 112 19.49 -18.56 -6.46
C GLU A 112 20.20 -18.38 -5.11
N LEU A 113 19.42 -18.16 -4.05
CA LEU A 113 19.94 -18.01 -2.69
C LEU A 113 20.57 -19.29 -2.15
N THR A 114 20.12 -20.46 -2.61
CA THR A 114 20.70 -21.76 -2.24
C THR A 114 22.01 -22.02 -3.00
N LYS A 115 22.04 -21.66 -4.29
CA LYS A 115 23.20 -21.87 -5.16
C LYS A 115 24.36 -20.93 -4.84
N TYR A 116 24.07 -19.68 -4.50
CA TYR A 116 25.08 -18.66 -4.26
C TYR A 116 25.01 -18.15 -2.83
N GLN A 117 26.08 -18.40 -2.06
CA GLN A 117 26.20 -17.89 -0.69
C GLN A 117 26.03 -16.36 -0.63
N CYS A 118 25.41 -15.90 0.45
CA CYS A 118 25.24 -14.48 0.77
C CYS A 118 26.06 -14.21 2.03
N LYS A 119 26.83 -13.13 2.04
CA LYS A 119 27.72 -12.76 3.15
C LYS A 119 27.04 -11.82 4.13
N ALA A 120 26.02 -11.10 3.67
CA ALA A 120 25.26 -10.14 4.45
C ALA A 120 23.77 -10.16 4.06
N MET A 121 22.94 -9.47 4.84
CA MET A 121 21.48 -9.45 4.63
C MET A 121 21.14 -8.61 3.40
N GLU A 122 21.97 -7.61 3.14
CA GLU A 122 21.93 -6.71 2.01
C GLU A 122 22.03 -7.49 0.69
N ASP A 123 22.84 -8.55 0.64
CA ASP A 123 22.94 -9.42 -0.55
C ASP A 123 21.60 -10.10 -0.86
N ILE A 124 20.93 -10.60 0.19
CA ILE A 124 19.63 -11.27 0.07
C ILE A 124 18.57 -10.28 -0.38
N LEU A 125 18.50 -9.12 0.29
CA LEU A 125 17.52 -8.10 -0.02
C LEU A 125 17.74 -7.54 -1.44
N SER A 126 18.98 -7.32 -1.88
CA SER A 126 19.30 -6.84 -3.23
C SER A 126 18.78 -7.80 -4.32
N ARG A 127 19.02 -9.11 -4.15
CA ARG A 127 18.48 -10.13 -5.06
C ARG A 127 16.95 -10.17 -4.99
N ALA A 128 16.39 -10.18 -3.79
CA ALA A 128 14.94 -10.23 -3.60
C ALA A 128 14.23 -9.04 -4.26
N TRP A 129 14.78 -7.82 -4.16
CA TRP A 129 14.23 -6.64 -4.84
C TRP A 129 14.33 -6.72 -6.37
N THR A 130 15.35 -7.41 -6.90
CA THR A 130 15.44 -7.68 -8.34
C THR A 130 14.30 -8.57 -8.81
N HIS A 131 13.98 -9.61 -8.03
CA HIS A 131 12.83 -10.50 -8.30
C HIS A 131 11.49 -9.79 -8.14
N VAL A 132 11.31 -8.96 -7.10
CA VAL A 132 10.11 -8.13 -6.93
C VAL A 132 9.87 -7.27 -8.17
N LYS A 133 10.92 -6.62 -8.68
CA LYS A 133 10.81 -5.80 -9.88
C LYS A 133 10.37 -6.62 -11.10
N TRP A 134 10.93 -7.81 -11.28
CA TRP A 134 10.54 -8.72 -12.37
C TRP A 134 9.07 -9.16 -12.23
N GLU A 135 8.62 -9.56 -11.04
CA GLU A 135 7.23 -9.92 -10.75
C GLU A 135 6.27 -8.75 -11.07
N GLU A 136 6.59 -7.53 -10.63
CA GLU A 136 5.79 -6.33 -10.87
C GLU A 136 5.74 -5.94 -12.37
N ASP A 137 6.85 -6.10 -13.11
CA ASP A 137 6.91 -5.83 -14.55
C ASP A 137 6.08 -6.86 -15.35
N VAL A 138 6.13 -8.15 -14.98
CA VAL A 138 5.30 -9.21 -15.58
C VAL A 138 3.81 -9.01 -15.28
N ALA A 139 3.49 -8.62 -14.04
CA ALA A 139 2.11 -8.36 -13.61
C ALA A 139 1.51 -7.08 -14.20
N SER A 140 2.32 -6.19 -14.78
CA SER A 140 1.88 -4.91 -15.36
C SER A 140 2.09 -4.81 -16.90
N PRO A 141 1.37 -5.60 -17.74
CA PRO A 141 1.42 -5.48 -19.21
C PRO A 141 0.97 -4.09 -19.74
N ALA A 142 0.22 -3.33 -18.93
CA ALA A 142 -0.36 -2.04 -19.33
C ALA A 142 0.68 -0.94 -19.63
N LYS A 143 1.94 -1.09 -19.17
CA LYS A 143 3.02 -0.12 -19.46
C LYS A 143 3.68 -0.36 -20.83
N ALA A 144 3.52 -1.54 -21.43
CA ALA A 144 4.09 -1.86 -22.74
C ALA A 144 3.30 -1.23 -23.90
N HIS A 145 1.97 -1.12 -23.78
CA HIS A 145 1.12 -0.55 -24.83
C HIS A 145 1.21 0.98 -24.94
N ARG A 146 1.50 1.71 -23.85
CA ARG A 146 1.59 3.18 -23.91
C ARG A 146 2.75 3.72 -24.76
N LYS A 147 3.81 2.94 -25.01
CA LYS A 147 4.94 3.37 -25.85
C LYS A 147 4.75 3.10 -27.34
N GLN A 148 3.84 2.21 -27.72
CA GLN A 148 3.54 1.90 -29.13
C GLN A 148 2.44 2.81 -29.68
N ASP A 149 1.43 3.16 -28.87
CA ASP A 149 0.32 4.01 -29.30
C ASP A 149 0.71 5.47 -29.57
N GLN A 150 1.79 5.97 -28.95
CA GLN A 150 2.29 7.33 -29.26
C GLN A 150 2.99 7.45 -30.62
N LYS A 151 3.30 6.32 -31.30
CA LYS A 151 3.92 6.32 -32.63
C LYS A 151 2.95 6.08 -33.78
N ALA A 152 1.66 5.85 -33.51
CA ALA A 152 0.68 5.46 -34.53
C ALA A 152 -0.27 6.58 -35.01
N MET A 153 -0.08 7.84 -34.60
CA MET A 153 -0.84 8.99 -35.14
C MET A 153 0.02 9.86 -36.04
N LYS A 154 0.32 9.35 -37.23
CA LYS A 154 0.47 10.20 -38.42
C LYS A 154 -0.86 10.17 -39.18
N PRO A 155 -1.57 11.29 -39.35
CA PRO A 155 -2.69 11.32 -40.28
C PRO A 155 -2.12 11.46 -41.69
N ASP A 156 -1.98 10.33 -42.38
CA ASP A 156 -1.88 10.31 -43.84
C ASP A 156 -3.28 10.57 -44.40
N ARG A 157 -3.57 11.84 -44.70
CA ARG A 157 -4.77 12.23 -45.45
C ARG A 157 -4.37 12.37 -46.91
N ASN A 158 -4.53 11.28 -47.65
CA ASN A 158 -4.80 11.38 -49.07
C ASN A 158 -6.06 10.61 -49.43
N ASP A 159 -6.76 11.14 -50.44
CA ASP A 159 -7.75 10.48 -51.30
C ASP A 159 -9.25 10.62 -50.91
N ARG A 160 -10.02 11.46 -51.65
CA ARG A 160 -10.85 11.02 -52.80
C ARG A 160 -11.86 12.07 -53.32
N TYR A 161 -11.74 12.34 -54.63
CA TYR A 161 -12.75 12.58 -55.70
C TYR A 161 -13.84 13.66 -55.58
N GLU A 162 -13.85 14.60 -56.55
CA GLU A 162 -14.91 14.68 -57.58
C GLU A 162 -14.60 15.68 -58.73
N ARG A 163 -14.78 15.20 -59.98
CA ARG A 163 -15.51 15.83 -61.10
C ARG A 163 -14.77 15.93 -62.45
N PRO A 164 -15.30 15.32 -63.54
CA PRO A 164 -14.69 15.34 -64.86
C PRO A 164 -15.29 16.37 -65.85
N SER A 165 -14.43 16.75 -66.80
CA SER A 165 -14.69 17.34 -68.13
C SER A 165 -15.02 18.84 -68.25
N GLN A 166 -14.10 19.59 -68.89
CA GLN A 166 -14.48 20.48 -69.99
C GLN A 166 -13.31 20.68 -70.96
N ARG A 167 -13.61 20.46 -72.24
CA ARG A 167 -12.75 20.66 -73.41
C ARG A 167 -12.33 22.14 -73.54
N SER A 168 -11.08 22.39 -73.92
CA SER A 168 -10.77 23.41 -74.93
C SER A 168 -9.47 23.11 -75.65
N ILE A 169 -9.58 23.15 -76.97
CA ILE A 169 -8.58 22.93 -78.02
C ILE A 169 -7.68 24.16 -78.14
N ARG A 170 -6.35 23.96 -78.22
CA ARG A 170 -5.36 24.60 -79.12
C ARG A 170 -3.95 24.40 -78.52
N ASP A 171 -3.07 23.63 -79.14
CA ASP A 171 -2.23 23.92 -80.32
C ASP A 171 -0.86 24.48 -79.91
N SER A 172 0.17 24.15 -80.70
CA SER A 172 1.60 24.45 -80.51
C SER A 172 2.29 23.66 -79.37
N GLY A 173 3.06 22.59 -79.59
CA GLY A 173 4.05 22.39 -80.64
C GLY A 173 5.45 22.47 -80.03
N ASN A 174 6.07 21.32 -79.71
CA ASN A 174 7.52 21.15 -79.94
C ASN A 174 7.89 19.67 -79.87
N ARG A 175 8.35 19.15 -81.01
CA ARG A 175 8.98 17.84 -81.16
C ARG A 175 10.47 18.03 -80.90
N ASN A 176 11.07 17.24 -80.02
CA ASN A 176 12.38 16.70 -80.37
C ASN A 176 12.60 15.33 -79.71
N TRP A 177 12.77 14.34 -80.58
CA TRP A 177 13.18 12.98 -80.29
C TRP A 177 14.63 12.83 -80.78
N GLY A 178 15.55 12.48 -79.88
CA GLY A 178 16.86 11.90 -80.21
C GLY A 178 17.24 11.00 -79.04
N ARG A 179 16.92 9.70 -79.08
CA ARG A 179 17.50 8.56 -79.82
C ARG A 179 18.88 8.12 -79.30
N TYR A 180 18.93 6.83 -79.00
CA TYR A 180 19.88 6.03 -78.25
C TYR A 180 21.26 5.78 -78.92
N GLN A 181 22.23 5.48 -78.04
CA GLN A 181 23.26 4.41 -78.08
C GLN A 181 23.76 3.87 -79.44
N ASN A 182 25.06 4.02 -79.69
CA ASN A 182 26.08 2.96 -79.61
C ASN A 182 27.47 3.60 -79.52
#